data_AF-A0AAE8HPN6-F1
#
_entry.id   AF-A0AAE8HPN6-F1
#
_cell.length_a   1.000
_cell.length_b   1.000
_cell.length_c   1.000
_cell.angle_alpha   90.00
_cell.angle_beta   90.00
_cell.angle_gamma   90.00
#
_symmetry.space_group_name_H-M   'P 1'
#
loop_
_entity.id
_entity.type
_entity.pdbx_description
1 polymer ?
#
loop_
_entity_poly.entity_id
_entity_poly.type
_entity_poly.pdbx_seq_one_letter_code
_entity_poly.pdbx_strand_id
1 'polypeptide(L)'
;MGGITGWERQRSAAAARVVRAAVRAVVLTASLAATPGVLPVRAAPRTSLSECIAGPARVEVIAGIGPRGEIRLASGVRAVPDSLRWPDAPEAASAAQAWLEARLGARVTMIPRGQPDRWDRVRADLLIAEGEEDLAGGLIGAGLAVADANEADSLCRPALRLVEAAARARRLGLWRAPLPGAQDGPALRAKAGHFVVVEGRIRHIGERGARTYLDFAARGTDGLTVTVSKRTWRMMRARGLSAASLEDRRVRVRGLLEVRRGPTLEAAVDGIEVLDEADRPEAGPDRERELRR
;
A
#
# COMPACT_ATOMS: atom_id res chain seq x y z
N MET A 1 -59.01 1.16 -67.26
CA MET A 1 -58.73 -0.29 -67.22
C MET A 1 -58.86 -0.75 -65.77
N GLY A 2 -59.85 -1.63 -65.54
CA GLY A 2 -60.13 -2.53 -64.40
C GLY A 2 -59.52 -2.29 -63.01
N GLY A 3 -60.38 -2.29 -61.99
CA GLY A 3 -60.00 -2.36 -60.58
C GLY A 3 -60.47 -3.62 -59.84
N ILE A 4 -60.22 -3.60 -58.53
CA ILE A 4 -60.97 -4.22 -57.42
C ILE A 4 -60.71 -5.71 -57.04
N THR A 5 -60.51 -5.91 -55.72
CA THR A 5 -60.68 -7.14 -54.86
C THR A 5 -59.75 -8.34 -55.09
N GLY A 6 -59.42 -9.22 -54.13
CA GLY A 6 -59.91 -9.51 -52.76
C GLY A 6 -59.65 -11.00 -52.46
N TRP A 7 -59.60 -11.35 -51.16
CA TRP A 7 -59.89 -12.68 -50.55
C TRP A 7 -59.13 -13.99 -50.94
N GLU A 8 -58.38 -14.52 -49.96
CA GLU A 8 -58.63 -15.74 -49.15
C GLU A 8 -59.10 -17.09 -49.75
N ARG A 9 -58.63 -18.17 -49.08
CA ARG A 9 -59.07 -19.59 -49.02
C ARG A 9 -58.46 -20.58 -50.04
N GLN A 10 -57.59 -21.50 -49.57
CA GLN A 10 -57.87 -22.85 -49.01
C GLN A 10 -58.11 -23.95 -50.06
N ARG A 11 -57.36 -25.06 -49.92
CA ARG A 11 -57.74 -26.48 -50.13
C ARG A 11 -56.48 -27.33 -49.80
N SER A 12 -56.44 -28.31 -48.90
CA SER A 12 -57.29 -29.48 -48.59
C SER A 12 -56.56 -30.78 -49.01
N ALA A 13 -56.27 -31.65 -48.04
CA ALA A 13 -56.33 -33.13 -48.11
C ALA A 13 -55.98 -33.67 -46.71
N ALA A 14 -56.91 -34.22 -45.92
CA ALA A 14 -57.36 -35.63 -45.91
C ALA A 14 -56.18 -36.60 -45.57
N ALA A 15 -56.22 -37.50 -44.59
CA ALA A 15 -57.26 -38.46 -44.19
C ALA A 15 -56.90 -39.02 -42.78
N ALA A 16 -57.85 -39.28 -41.87
CA ALA A 16 -58.56 -40.55 -41.61
C ALA A 16 -58.23 -41.20 -40.23
N ARG A 17 -59.26 -41.19 -39.37
CA ARG A 17 -59.78 -42.12 -38.33
C ARG A 17 -58.83 -43.05 -37.53
N VAL A 18 -58.77 -42.90 -36.18
CA VAL A 18 -59.49 -43.64 -35.08
C VAL A 18 -59.21 -45.17 -35.08
N VAL A 19 -58.61 -45.82 -34.05
CA VAL A 19 -59.22 -46.31 -32.78
C VAL A 19 -58.15 -46.92 -31.82
N ARG A 20 -58.30 -46.64 -30.50
CA ARG A 20 -58.02 -47.39 -29.23
C ARG A 20 -57.23 -48.72 -29.28
N ALA A 21 -56.53 -49.20 -28.26
CA ALA A 21 -56.04 -48.75 -26.95
C ALA A 21 -55.08 -49.85 -26.46
N ALA A 22 -54.02 -49.51 -25.72
CA ALA A 22 -53.41 -50.42 -24.74
C ALA A 22 -52.61 -49.64 -23.70
N VAL A 23 -53.08 -49.73 -22.46
CA VAL A 23 -52.43 -49.25 -21.24
C VAL A 23 -51.19 -50.10 -20.97
N ARG A 24 -50.03 -49.45 -20.83
CA ARG A 24 -48.92 -49.95 -20.01
C ARG A 24 -48.43 -48.83 -19.11
N ALA A 25 -48.79 -48.93 -17.84
CA ALA A 25 -48.23 -48.14 -16.76
C ALA A 25 -46.73 -48.45 -16.65
N VAL A 26 -45.90 -47.43 -16.88
CA VAL A 26 -44.49 -47.45 -16.47
C VAL A 26 -44.35 -46.43 -15.35
N VAL A 27 -44.18 -46.95 -14.14
CA VAL A 27 -43.78 -46.18 -12.96
C VAL A 27 -42.34 -45.72 -13.20
N LEU A 28 -42.15 -44.44 -13.53
CA LEU A 28 -40.84 -43.80 -13.47
C LEU A 28 -40.67 -43.22 -12.07
N THR A 29 -39.89 -43.94 -11.27
CA THR A 29 -39.39 -43.49 -9.97
C THR A 29 -38.51 -42.26 -10.15
N ALA A 30 -38.87 -41.18 -9.44
CA ALA A 30 -38.09 -39.96 -9.35
C ALA A 30 -36.84 -40.21 -8.49
N SER A 31 -35.67 -40.22 -9.12
CA SER A 31 -34.38 -40.14 -8.42
C SER A 31 -33.86 -38.70 -8.52
N LEU A 32 -34.23 -37.85 -7.55
CA LEU A 32 -33.52 -36.60 -7.31
C LEU A 32 -32.15 -36.94 -6.71
N ALA A 33 -31.12 -36.99 -7.55
CA ALA A 33 -29.74 -36.96 -7.09
C ALA A 33 -29.44 -35.55 -6.56
N ALA A 34 -29.47 -35.39 -5.23
CA ALA A 34 -28.98 -34.19 -4.56
C ALA A 34 -27.45 -34.16 -4.69
N THR A 35 -26.94 -33.48 -5.71
CA THR A 35 -25.52 -33.12 -5.77
C THR A 35 -25.28 -32.01 -4.74
N PRO A 36 -24.33 -32.16 -3.80
CA PRO A 36 -23.96 -31.07 -2.91
C PRO A 36 -23.28 -30.00 -3.75
N GLY A 37 -24.00 -28.92 -4.03
CA GLY A 37 -23.45 -27.73 -4.66
C GLY A 37 -22.36 -27.16 -3.77
N VAL A 38 -21.10 -27.26 -4.21
CA VAL A 38 -19.99 -26.52 -3.62
C VAL A 38 -20.23 -25.05 -3.96
N LEU A 39 -20.78 -24.30 -3.01
CA LEU A 39 -20.88 -22.85 -3.13
C LEU A 39 -19.46 -22.29 -3.20
N PRO A 40 -19.12 -21.45 -4.20
CA PRO A 40 -17.86 -20.75 -4.19
C PRO A 40 -17.86 -19.83 -2.97
N VAL A 41 -16.99 -20.11 -2.00
CA VAL A 41 -16.69 -19.20 -0.90
C VAL A 41 -16.12 -17.94 -1.52
N ARG A 42 -16.97 -16.93 -1.71
CA ARG A 42 -16.53 -15.58 -2.01
C ARG A 42 -15.72 -15.13 -0.81
N ALA A 43 -14.39 -15.08 -0.97
CA ALA A 43 -13.52 -14.42 -0.01
C ALA A 43 -14.07 -13.01 0.22
N ALA A 44 -14.54 -12.74 1.43
CA ALA A 44 -14.98 -11.41 1.82
C ALA A 44 -13.82 -10.42 1.58
N PRO A 45 -14.10 -9.21 1.08
CA PRO A 45 -13.06 -8.19 0.98
C PRO A 45 -12.45 -7.99 2.36
N ARG A 46 -11.13 -8.19 2.49
CA ARG A 46 -10.39 -7.84 3.71
C ARG A 46 -10.58 -6.34 3.94
N THR A 47 -11.43 -6.02 4.90
CA THR A 47 -11.64 -4.67 5.41
C THR A 47 -10.34 -4.27 6.12
N SER A 48 -9.73 -3.18 5.68
CA SER A 48 -8.42 -2.66 6.11
C SER A 48 -8.30 -2.29 7.60
N LEU A 49 -9.32 -2.58 8.41
CA LEU A 49 -9.32 -2.35 9.86
C LEU A 49 -8.60 -3.45 10.63
N SER A 50 -8.32 -4.61 10.02
CA SER A 50 -7.75 -5.77 10.71
C SER A 50 -6.23 -5.73 10.91
N GLU A 51 -5.50 -4.90 10.15
CA GLU A 51 -4.04 -5.00 10.09
C GLU A 51 -3.31 -4.23 11.21
N CYS A 52 -3.94 -3.20 11.78
CA CYS A 52 -3.38 -2.42 12.88
C CYS A 52 -3.88 -2.83 14.27
N ILE A 53 -4.73 -3.87 14.34
CA ILE A 53 -5.26 -4.38 15.61
C ILE A 53 -4.10 -4.87 16.47
N ALA A 54 -4.04 -4.34 17.70
CA ALA A 54 -3.09 -4.78 18.71
C ALA A 54 -3.48 -6.17 19.22
N GLY A 55 -2.52 -7.10 19.21
CA GLY A 55 -2.60 -8.34 19.97
C GLY A 55 -2.27 -8.13 21.46
N PRO A 56 -2.42 -9.17 22.28
CA PRO A 56 -2.00 -9.13 23.68
C PRO A 56 -0.48 -8.93 23.77
N ALA A 57 -0.06 -8.00 24.64
CA ALA A 57 1.34 -7.73 24.91
C ALA A 57 2.02 -8.94 25.58
N ARG A 58 3.28 -9.19 25.23
CA ARG A 58 4.09 -10.29 25.75
C ARG A 58 5.48 -9.79 26.08
N VAL A 59 6.04 -10.23 27.21
CA VAL A 59 7.44 -9.97 27.53
C VAL A 59 8.29 -11.05 26.89
N GLU A 60 9.30 -10.63 26.16
CA GLU A 60 10.20 -11.46 25.37
C GLU A 60 11.65 -11.00 25.54
N VAL A 61 12.59 -11.79 25.05
CA VAL A 61 14.01 -11.45 25.01
C VAL A 61 14.52 -11.55 23.58
N ILE A 62 15.26 -10.55 23.12
CA ILE A 62 15.90 -10.56 21.80
C ILE A 62 17.03 -11.60 21.82
N ALA A 63 16.81 -12.74 21.16
CA ALA A 63 17.77 -13.85 21.12
C ALA A 63 18.67 -13.83 19.88
N GLY A 64 18.24 -13.19 18.78
CA GLY A 64 19.04 -13.09 17.56
C GLY A 64 18.46 -12.10 16.56
N ILE A 65 19.32 -11.57 15.68
CA ILE A 65 18.90 -10.72 14.55
C ILE A 65 19.15 -11.50 13.25
N GLY A 66 18.08 -11.78 12.53
CA GLY A 66 18.10 -12.39 11.20
C GLY A 66 18.21 -11.34 10.08
N PRO A 67 18.17 -11.79 8.81
CA PRO A 67 18.28 -10.89 7.68
C PRO A 67 17.12 -9.89 7.62
N ARG A 68 17.42 -8.68 7.14
CA ARG A 68 16.43 -7.60 6.92
C ARG A 68 15.61 -7.24 8.16
N GLY A 69 16.26 -7.21 9.33
CA GLY A 69 15.63 -6.79 10.59
C GLY A 69 14.67 -7.81 11.19
N GLU A 70 14.74 -9.08 10.80
CA GLU A 70 14.07 -10.16 11.53
C GLU A 70 14.64 -10.24 12.95
N ILE A 71 13.77 -10.22 13.95
CA ILE A 71 14.12 -10.34 15.36
C ILE A 71 13.65 -11.72 15.82
N ARG A 72 14.58 -12.57 16.23
CA ARG A 72 14.29 -13.89 16.82
C ARG A 72 14.21 -13.72 18.32
N LEU A 73 13.05 -14.08 18.87
CA LEU A 73 12.77 -13.98 20.29
C LEU A 73 13.11 -15.30 20.99
N ALA A 74 13.38 -15.26 22.30
CA ALA A 74 13.72 -16.44 23.09
C ALA A 74 12.62 -17.51 23.08
N SER A 75 11.35 -17.13 22.88
CA SER A 75 10.23 -18.06 22.68
C SER A 75 10.26 -18.81 21.33
N GLY A 76 11.17 -18.46 20.42
CA GLY A 76 11.24 -18.98 19.06
C GLY A 76 10.39 -18.19 18.04
N VAL A 77 9.62 -17.20 18.50
CA VAL A 77 8.86 -16.31 17.62
C VAL A 77 9.82 -15.48 16.75
N ARG A 78 9.54 -15.41 15.46
CA ARG A 78 10.19 -14.47 14.53
C ARG A 78 9.33 -13.23 14.42
N ALA A 79 9.87 -12.08 14.77
CA ALA A 79 9.20 -10.79 14.70
C ALA A 79 9.89 -9.84 13.71
N VAL A 80 9.16 -8.87 13.20
CA VAL A 80 9.71 -7.71 12.48
C VAL A 80 9.08 -6.44 13.08
N PRO A 81 9.86 -5.34 13.26
CA PRO A 81 9.28 -4.07 13.68
C PRO A 81 8.18 -3.61 12.72
N ASP A 82 6.99 -3.33 13.24
CA ASP A 82 5.89 -2.77 12.45
C ASP A 82 6.13 -1.28 12.11
N SER A 83 5.39 -0.77 11.11
CA SER A 83 5.39 0.66 10.74
C SER A 83 6.77 1.21 10.31
N LEU A 84 7.66 0.31 9.90
CA LEU A 84 9.04 0.58 9.48
C LEU A 84 9.33 -0.17 8.18
N ARG A 85 10.03 0.50 7.26
CA ARG A 85 10.69 -0.12 6.10
C ARG A 85 12.18 -0.25 6.33
N TRP A 86 12.66 -1.47 6.22
CA TRP A 86 14.09 -1.79 6.22
C TRP A 86 14.79 -1.13 5.03
N PRO A 87 15.99 -0.53 5.19
CA PRO A 87 16.70 0.12 4.09
C PRO A 87 17.17 -0.88 3.03
N ASP A 88 17.03 -0.51 1.75
CA ASP A 88 17.53 -1.30 0.62
C ASP A 88 19.03 -1.10 0.37
N ALA A 89 19.58 0.06 0.76
CA ALA A 89 20.98 0.40 0.57
C ALA A 89 21.88 -0.45 1.51
N PRO A 90 22.91 -1.15 1.00
CA PRO A 90 23.71 -2.08 1.81
C PRO A 90 24.35 -1.45 3.06
N GLU A 91 24.92 -0.25 2.94
CA GLU A 91 25.55 0.45 4.07
C GLU A 91 24.54 0.76 5.17
N ALA A 92 23.37 1.30 4.81
CA ALA A 92 22.31 1.59 5.76
C ALA A 92 21.71 0.32 6.37
N ALA A 93 21.58 -0.76 5.59
CA ALA A 93 21.14 -2.07 6.07
C ALA A 93 22.12 -2.67 7.09
N SER A 94 23.43 -2.60 6.83
CA SER A 94 24.45 -3.03 7.77
C SER A 94 24.44 -2.20 9.05
N ALA A 95 24.25 -0.88 8.95
CA ALA A 95 24.14 -0.02 10.13
C ALA A 95 22.86 -0.29 10.96
N ALA A 96 21.72 -0.50 10.30
CA ALA A 96 20.47 -0.89 10.96
C ALA A 96 20.59 -2.27 11.64
N GLN A 97 21.27 -3.22 10.99
CA GLN A 97 21.58 -4.54 11.55
C GLN A 97 22.42 -4.41 12.83
N ALA A 98 23.55 -3.71 12.77
CA ALA A 98 24.43 -3.49 13.92
C ALA A 98 23.71 -2.78 15.08
N TRP A 99 22.80 -1.85 14.76
CA TRP A 99 21.97 -1.17 15.76
C TRP A 99 21.05 -2.14 16.51
N LEU A 100 20.43 -3.11 15.82
CA LEU A 100 19.63 -4.16 16.46
C LEU A 100 20.51 -5.16 17.23
N GLU A 101 21.68 -5.53 16.71
CA GLU A 101 22.62 -6.46 17.36
C GLU A 101 23.13 -5.92 18.70
N ALA A 102 23.32 -4.61 18.81
CA ALA A 102 23.67 -3.95 20.08
C ALA A 102 22.59 -4.11 21.18
N ARG A 103 21.41 -4.61 20.85
CA ARG A 103 20.27 -4.83 21.76
C ARG A 103 20.00 -6.32 22.00
N LEU A 104 20.89 -7.21 21.57
CA LEU A 104 20.81 -8.63 21.90
C LEU A 104 20.76 -8.84 23.43
N GLY A 105 19.90 -9.74 23.89
CA GLY A 105 19.67 -10.01 25.30
C GLY A 105 18.72 -9.02 25.99
N ALA A 106 18.32 -7.92 25.34
CA ALA A 106 17.39 -6.97 25.93
C ALA A 106 16.00 -7.59 26.14
N ARG A 107 15.37 -7.25 27.27
CA ARG A 107 13.97 -7.57 27.55
C ARG A 107 13.06 -6.58 26.82
N VAL A 108 12.13 -7.11 26.02
CA VAL A 108 11.19 -6.31 25.24
C VAL A 108 9.75 -6.67 25.56
N THR A 109 8.89 -5.65 25.58
CA THR A 109 7.45 -5.83 25.46
C THR A 109 7.11 -5.86 23.97
N MET A 110 6.67 -7.02 23.48
CA MET A 110 6.19 -7.22 22.13
C MET A 110 4.67 -7.08 22.08
N ILE A 111 4.17 -6.23 21.17
CA ILE A 111 2.74 -6.06 20.88
C ILE A 111 2.51 -6.42 19.40
N PRO A 112 1.97 -7.62 19.10
CA PRO A 112 1.67 -8.02 17.73
C PRO A 112 0.70 -7.06 17.03
N ARG A 113 0.87 -6.88 15.72
CA ARG A 113 0.03 -6.05 14.85
C ARG A 113 -0.53 -6.89 13.71
N GLY A 114 -1.86 -7.04 13.69
CA GLY A 114 -2.57 -7.80 12.65
C GLY A 114 -2.12 -9.26 12.57
N GLN A 115 -2.20 -9.84 11.37
CA GLN A 115 -1.78 -11.22 11.10
C GLN A 115 -0.28 -11.29 10.76
N PRO A 116 0.38 -12.43 11.03
CA PRO A 116 1.73 -12.71 10.53
C PRO A 116 1.82 -12.56 9.01
N ASP A 117 3.03 -12.28 8.52
CA ASP A 117 3.29 -12.22 7.08
C ASP A 117 3.38 -13.62 6.44
N ARG A 118 3.59 -13.66 5.12
CA ARG A 118 3.66 -14.92 4.35
C ARG A 118 4.85 -15.83 4.70
N TRP A 119 5.76 -15.38 5.57
CA TRP A 119 6.90 -16.13 6.07
C TRP A 119 6.77 -16.46 7.57
N ASP A 120 5.54 -16.40 8.09
CA ASP A 120 5.21 -16.62 9.50
C ASP A 120 5.98 -15.69 10.46
N ARG A 121 6.34 -14.47 10.02
CA ARG A 121 6.92 -13.46 10.91
C ARG A 121 5.80 -12.58 11.47
N VAL A 122 5.86 -12.34 12.77
CA VAL A 122 4.92 -11.47 13.49
C VAL A 122 5.36 -10.03 13.31
N ARG A 123 4.51 -9.17 12.73
CA ARG A 123 4.74 -7.73 12.80
C ARG A 123 4.40 -7.26 14.21
N ALA A 124 5.27 -6.48 14.84
CA ALA A 124 5.04 -6.06 16.22
C ALA A 124 5.65 -4.71 16.54
N ASP A 125 5.04 -4.02 17.49
CA ASP A 125 5.76 -3.02 18.27
C ASP A 125 6.65 -3.73 19.28
N LEU A 126 7.90 -3.27 19.39
CA LEU A 126 8.90 -3.84 20.27
C LEU A 126 9.46 -2.71 21.11
N LEU A 127 9.14 -2.70 22.40
CA LEU A 127 9.59 -1.70 23.35
C LEU A 127 10.56 -2.34 24.33
N ILE A 128 11.80 -1.86 24.40
CA ILE A 128 12.75 -2.28 25.43
C ILE A 128 12.28 -1.71 26.77
N ALA A 129 12.04 -2.59 27.74
CA ALA A 129 11.53 -2.22 29.05
C ALA A 129 12.53 -1.33 29.82
N GLU A 130 13.83 -1.57 29.64
CA GLU A 130 14.90 -0.75 30.19
C GLU A 130 15.13 0.45 29.26
N GLY A 131 14.78 1.66 29.73
CA GLY A 131 15.00 2.91 28.99
C GLY A 131 13.85 3.33 28.06
N GLU A 132 12.72 2.60 28.05
CA GLU A 132 11.51 2.94 27.30
C GLU A 132 11.78 3.19 25.80
N GLU A 133 12.70 2.40 25.22
CA GLU A 133 13.09 2.54 23.82
C GLU A 133 12.17 1.73 22.89
N ASP A 134 11.46 2.43 22.00
CA ASP A 134 10.76 1.82 20.87
C ASP A 134 11.73 1.50 19.74
N LEU A 135 11.88 0.23 19.36
CA LEU A 135 12.85 -0.19 18.35
C LEU A 135 12.60 0.45 16.98
N ALA A 136 11.34 0.56 16.55
CA ALA A 136 11.00 1.18 15.28
C ALA A 136 11.32 2.68 15.30
N GLY A 137 10.89 3.39 16.35
CA GLY A 137 11.22 4.79 16.59
C GLY A 137 12.72 5.05 16.67
N GLY A 138 13.49 4.19 17.34
CA GLY A 138 14.94 4.30 17.47
C GLY A 138 15.67 4.19 16.13
N LEU A 139 15.33 3.17 15.32
CA LEU A 139 15.88 2.99 13.97
C LEU A 139 15.54 4.19 13.06
N ILE A 140 14.29 4.64 13.07
CA ILE A 140 13.83 5.77 12.25
C ILE A 140 14.51 7.07 12.71
N GLY A 141 14.59 7.30 14.02
CA GLY A 141 15.19 8.49 14.64
C GLY A 141 16.70 8.59 14.39
N ALA A 142 17.39 7.45 14.28
CA ALA A 142 18.79 7.37 13.86
C ALA A 142 18.98 7.55 12.34
N GLY A 143 17.89 7.66 11.57
CA GLY A 143 17.93 7.70 10.11
C GLY A 143 18.36 6.38 9.48
N LEU A 144 18.17 5.25 10.17
CA LEU A 144 18.54 3.91 9.70
C LEU A 144 17.38 3.17 9.02
N ALA A 145 16.18 3.72 9.10
CA ALA A 145 14.99 3.19 8.45
C ALA A 145 14.00 4.31 8.10
N VAL A 146 12.99 3.98 7.31
CA VAL A 146 11.92 4.91 6.92
C VAL A 146 10.62 4.47 7.59
N ALA A 147 9.80 5.39 8.10
CA ALA A 147 8.47 5.01 8.55
C ALA A 147 7.68 4.53 7.32
N ASP A 148 7.00 3.40 7.36
CA ASP A 148 6.26 2.91 6.20
C ASP A 148 5.26 1.85 6.62
N ALA A 149 4.15 1.72 5.90
CA ALA A 149 3.23 0.62 6.11
C ALA A 149 3.85 -0.74 5.71
N ASN A 150 4.95 -0.70 4.94
CA ASN A 150 5.62 -1.86 4.38
C ASN A 150 4.63 -2.75 3.60
N GLU A 151 4.42 -4.01 4.02
CA GLU A 151 3.45 -4.90 3.37
C GLU A 151 1.99 -4.69 3.82
N ALA A 152 1.74 -3.84 4.82
CA ALA A 152 0.39 -3.52 5.28
C ALA A 152 -0.29 -2.45 4.39
N ASP A 153 -1.62 -2.45 4.36
CA ASP A 153 -2.44 -1.49 3.61
C ASP A 153 -2.35 -0.06 4.21
N SER A 154 -1.95 0.08 5.47
CA SER A 154 -1.90 1.37 6.17
C SER A 154 -0.82 1.41 7.25
N LEU A 155 -0.29 2.61 7.49
CA LEU A 155 0.71 2.86 8.52
C LEU A 155 0.04 2.87 9.89
N CYS A 156 0.32 1.85 10.71
CA CYS A 156 -0.34 1.70 12.01
C CYS A 156 0.12 2.72 13.06
N ARG A 157 1.34 3.25 12.91
CA ARG A 157 1.92 4.27 13.81
C ARG A 157 2.29 5.54 13.05
N PRO A 158 1.31 6.36 12.62
CA PRO A 158 1.57 7.56 11.82
C PRO A 158 2.46 8.59 12.53
N ALA A 159 2.50 8.61 13.87
CA ALA A 159 3.39 9.47 14.64
C ALA A 159 4.88 9.26 14.35
N LEU A 160 5.29 8.08 13.84
CA LEU A 160 6.67 7.81 13.41
C LEU A 160 7.12 8.70 12.26
N ARG A 161 6.20 9.34 11.52
CA ARG A 161 6.54 10.36 10.51
C ARG A 161 7.18 11.60 11.10
N LEU A 162 6.81 11.98 12.33
CA LEU A 162 7.44 13.11 13.02
C LEU A 162 8.87 12.77 13.43
N VAL A 163 9.11 11.54 13.88
CA VAL A 163 10.44 11.03 14.19
C VAL A 163 11.32 11.01 12.93
N GLU A 164 10.78 10.51 11.82
CA GLU A 164 11.44 10.54 10.51
C GLU A 164 11.74 11.97 10.04
N ALA A 165 10.80 12.89 10.21
CA ALA A 165 10.99 14.30 9.86
C ALA A 165 12.15 14.93 10.65
N ALA A 166 12.26 14.64 11.94
CA ALA A 166 13.38 15.10 12.76
C ALA A 166 14.73 14.50 12.29
N ALA A 167 14.76 13.22 11.94
CA ALA A 167 15.96 12.57 11.39
C ALA A 167 16.36 13.18 10.03
N ARG A 168 15.38 13.50 9.18
CA ARG A 168 15.59 14.21 7.90
C ARG A 168 16.14 15.61 8.09
N ALA A 169 15.56 16.40 8.98
CA ALA A 169 16.01 17.76 9.27
C ALA A 169 17.46 17.78 9.77
N ARG A 170 17.85 16.76 10.56
CA ARG A 170 19.21 16.57 11.08
C ARG A 170 20.15 15.85 10.11
N ARG A 171 19.69 15.48 8.91
CA ARG A 171 20.45 14.77 7.87
C ARG A 171 21.15 13.49 8.37
N LEU A 172 20.44 12.71 9.19
CA LEU A 172 20.96 11.48 9.77
C LEU A 172 20.82 10.30 8.81
N GLY A 173 21.82 9.40 8.80
CA GLY A 173 21.77 8.14 8.06
C GLY A 173 21.34 8.28 6.59
N LEU A 174 20.22 7.64 6.25
CA LEU A 174 19.56 7.67 4.93
C LEU A 174 19.31 9.09 4.39
N TRP A 175 19.24 10.09 5.28
CA TRP A 175 18.87 11.46 4.96
C TRP A 175 20.06 12.42 4.82
N ARG A 176 21.29 11.89 4.78
CA ARG A 176 22.51 12.70 4.54
C ARG A 176 22.44 13.44 3.20
N ALA A 177 21.96 12.76 2.17
CA ALA A 177 21.72 13.33 0.86
C ALA A 177 20.31 13.97 0.80
N PRO A 178 20.13 15.08 0.04
CA PRO A 178 18.81 15.66 -0.17
C PRO A 178 17.88 14.67 -0.89
N LEU A 179 16.58 14.83 -0.65
CA LEU A 179 15.57 14.07 -1.38
C LEU A 179 15.63 14.45 -2.87
N PRO A 180 15.49 13.47 -3.79
CA PRO A 180 15.36 13.77 -5.21
C PRO A 180 14.12 14.63 -5.46
N GLY A 181 14.24 15.58 -6.39
CA GLY A 181 13.10 16.35 -6.87
C GLY A 181 12.26 15.52 -7.85
N ALA A 182 10.95 15.69 -7.83
CA ALA A 182 10.04 14.93 -8.70
C ALA A 182 10.19 15.25 -10.20
N GLN A 183 10.88 16.33 -10.56
CA GLN A 183 11.20 16.71 -11.95
C GLN A 183 12.65 16.33 -12.34
N ASP A 184 13.42 15.76 -11.43
CA ASP A 184 14.80 15.32 -11.70
C ASP A 184 14.81 13.88 -12.22
N GLY A 185 14.46 13.72 -13.49
CA GLY A 185 14.44 12.43 -14.19
C GLY A 185 15.74 11.62 -14.03
N PRO A 186 16.93 12.19 -14.27
CA PRO A 186 18.21 11.50 -14.07
C PRO A 186 18.41 11.00 -12.64
N ALA A 187 18.17 11.82 -11.61
CA ALA A 187 18.33 11.38 -10.21
C ALA A 187 17.32 10.31 -9.81
N LEU A 188 16.10 10.37 -10.36
CA LEU A 188 15.10 9.32 -10.16
C LEU A 188 15.51 8.01 -10.84
N ARG A 189 16.00 8.04 -12.08
CA ARG A 189 16.46 6.82 -12.78
C ARG A 189 17.60 6.12 -12.05
N ALA A 190 18.51 6.87 -11.44
CA ALA A 190 19.58 6.32 -10.60
C ALA A 190 19.06 5.57 -9.35
N LYS A 191 17.79 5.75 -9.00
CA LYS A 191 17.12 5.09 -7.85
C LYS A 191 16.10 4.04 -8.29
N ALA A 192 16.09 3.63 -9.56
CA ALA A 192 15.21 2.58 -10.04
C ALA A 192 15.40 1.27 -9.24
N GLY A 193 14.29 0.62 -8.88
CA GLY A 193 14.28 -0.60 -8.08
C GLY A 193 14.36 -0.38 -6.57
N HIS A 194 14.50 0.87 -6.11
CA HIS A 194 14.61 1.19 -4.68
C HIS A 194 13.36 1.89 -4.16
N PHE A 195 13.13 1.77 -2.85
CA PHE A 195 12.18 2.65 -2.18
C PHE A 195 12.73 4.07 -2.11
N VAL A 196 11.91 5.04 -2.50
CA VAL A 196 12.30 6.45 -2.52
C VAL A 196 11.26 7.31 -1.81
N VAL A 197 11.74 8.45 -1.31
CA VAL A 197 10.91 9.56 -0.85
C VAL A 197 11.25 10.74 -1.75
N VAL A 198 10.25 11.27 -2.46
CA VAL A 198 10.42 12.30 -3.49
C VAL A 198 9.57 13.49 -3.11
N GLU A 199 10.09 14.69 -3.31
CA GLU A 199 9.32 15.92 -3.14
C GLU A 199 9.08 16.62 -4.48
N GLY A 200 7.90 17.19 -4.64
CA GLY A 200 7.58 17.97 -5.83
C GLY A 200 6.17 18.54 -5.81
N ARG A 201 5.87 19.34 -6.83
CA ARG A 201 4.53 19.88 -7.04
C ARG A 201 3.78 19.02 -8.04
N ILE A 202 2.55 18.61 -7.71
CA ILE A 202 1.69 17.88 -8.64
C ILE A 202 1.22 18.85 -9.72
N ARG A 203 1.48 18.53 -10.98
CA ARG A 203 1.13 19.37 -12.14
C ARG A 203 -0.20 18.96 -12.77
N HIS A 204 -0.51 17.67 -12.74
CA HIS A 204 -1.73 17.15 -13.33
C HIS A 204 -2.20 15.90 -12.59
N ILE A 205 -3.52 15.76 -12.45
CA ILE A 205 -4.16 14.57 -11.88
C ILE A 205 -5.12 13.98 -12.90
N GLY A 206 -4.87 12.73 -13.27
CA GLY A 206 -5.71 11.98 -14.21
C GLY A 206 -6.37 10.79 -13.55
N GLU A 207 -7.68 10.86 -13.31
CA GLU A 207 -8.45 9.69 -12.87
C GLU A 207 -8.86 8.83 -14.08
N ARG A 208 -8.57 7.52 -14.01
CA ARG A 208 -8.96 6.53 -15.02
C ARG A 208 -9.60 5.32 -14.34
N GLY A 209 -10.22 4.44 -15.13
CA GLY A 209 -11.03 3.33 -14.60
C GLY A 209 -10.33 2.44 -13.56
N ALA A 210 -9.02 2.22 -13.70
CA ALA A 210 -8.23 1.35 -12.81
C ALA A 210 -7.27 2.09 -11.87
N ARG A 211 -6.77 3.27 -12.27
CA ARG A 211 -5.71 4.00 -11.57
C ARG A 211 -5.93 5.51 -11.64
N THR A 212 -5.50 6.20 -10.60
CA THR A 212 -5.28 7.65 -10.62
C THR A 212 -3.79 7.91 -10.87
N TYR A 213 -3.49 8.87 -11.73
CA TYR A 213 -2.14 9.29 -12.08
C TYR A 213 -1.92 10.69 -11.52
N LEU A 214 -0.82 10.90 -10.81
CA LEU A 214 -0.36 12.20 -10.33
C LEU A 214 0.96 12.50 -11.05
N ASP A 215 0.92 13.41 -12.01
CA ASP A 215 2.07 13.77 -12.83
C ASP A 215 2.77 14.99 -12.23
N PHE A 216 4.08 14.88 -12.01
CA PHE A 216 4.89 15.98 -11.46
C PHE A 216 5.59 16.82 -12.53
N ALA A 217 5.49 16.41 -13.78
CA ALA A 217 6.08 17.08 -14.93
C ALA A 217 5.12 17.08 -16.12
N ALA A 218 5.37 17.92 -17.11
CA ALA A 218 4.53 17.98 -18.31
C ALA A 218 4.65 16.67 -19.11
N ARG A 219 3.61 16.32 -19.86
CA ARG A 219 3.65 15.12 -20.73
C ARG A 219 4.83 15.21 -21.68
N GLY A 220 5.63 14.14 -21.76
CA GLY A 220 6.81 14.06 -22.62
C GLY A 220 8.10 14.58 -21.98
N THR A 221 8.05 15.08 -20.74
CA THR A 221 9.24 15.42 -19.96
C THR A 221 9.62 14.28 -19.02
N ASP A 222 10.90 14.19 -18.68
CA ASP A 222 11.43 13.14 -17.80
C ASP A 222 11.21 13.54 -16.33
N GLY A 223 10.04 13.17 -15.80
CA GLY A 223 9.67 13.43 -14.41
C GLY A 223 8.85 12.28 -13.83
N LEU A 224 8.60 12.36 -12.52
CA LEU A 224 7.86 11.35 -11.78
C LEU A 224 6.38 11.34 -12.18
N THR A 225 5.87 10.15 -12.43
CA THR A 225 4.43 9.84 -12.38
C THR A 225 4.15 8.94 -11.19
N VAL A 226 3.30 9.40 -10.27
CA VAL A 226 2.78 8.55 -9.20
C VAL A 226 1.49 7.89 -9.67
N THR A 227 1.38 6.60 -9.45
CA THR A 227 0.15 5.85 -9.70
C THR A 227 -0.48 5.42 -8.39
N VAL A 228 -1.81 5.49 -8.34
CA VAL A 228 -2.60 5.08 -7.18
C VAL A 228 -3.68 4.12 -7.67
N SER A 229 -3.74 2.92 -7.09
CA SER A 229 -4.79 1.95 -7.41
C SER A 229 -6.18 2.53 -7.08
N LYS A 230 -7.23 2.10 -7.80
CA LYS A 230 -8.62 2.53 -7.50
C LYS A 230 -9.02 2.26 -6.03
N ARG A 231 -8.56 1.14 -5.45
CA ARG A 231 -8.82 0.79 -4.04
C ARG A 231 -8.14 1.81 -3.12
N THR A 232 -6.85 2.04 -3.32
CA THR A 232 -6.03 2.98 -2.53
C THR A 232 -6.57 4.40 -2.63
N TRP A 233 -6.92 4.85 -3.85
CA TRP A 233 -7.48 6.18 -4.08
C TRP A 233 -8.80 6.37 -3.34
N ARG A 234 -9.67 5.35 -3.32
CA ARG A 234 -10.91 5.39 -2.52
C ARG A 234 -10.62 5.54 -1.02
N MET A 235 -9.59 4.86 -0.49
CA MET A 235 -9.20 4.98 0.91
C MET A 235 -8.61 6.37 1.23
N MET A 236 -7.78 6.91 0.33
CA MET A 236 -7.27 8.28 0.43
C MET A 236 -8.41 9.31 0.43
N ARG A 237 -9.43 9.13 -0.42
CA ARG A 237 -10.63 9.99 -0.42
C ARG A 237 -11.42 9.92 0.88
N ALA A 238 -11.53 8.74 1.49
CA ALA A 238 -12.14 8.60 2.81
C ALA A 238 -11.34 9.34 3.91
N ARG A 239 -10.05 9.63 3.68
CA ARG A 239 -9.18 10.44 4.55
C ARG A 239 -9.09 11.91 4.11
N GLY A 240 -9.97 12.36 3.22
CA GLY A 240 -10.08 13.77 2.80
C GLY A 240 -9.21 14.19 1.62
N LEU A 241 -8.41 13.30 1.03
CA LEU A 241 -7.66 13.63 -0.19
C LEU A 241 -8.56 13.58 -1.43
N SER A 242 -8.35 14.46 -2.38
CA SER A 242 -9.05 14.48 -3.67
C SER A 242 -8.13 15.04 -4.75
N ALA A 243 -8.53 14.95 -6.02
CA ALA A 243 -7.80 15.62 -7.09
C ALA A 243 -7.71 17.14 -6.81
N ALA A 244 -8.84 17.77 -6.46
CA ALA A 244 -8.89 19.20 -6.14
C ALA A 244 -8.01 19.59 -4.94
N SER A 245 -7.88 18.72 -3.93
CA SER A 245 -7.05 19.03 -2.75
C SER A 245 -5.55 18.82 -2.99
N LEU A 246 -5.17 18.15 -4.09
CA LEU A 246 -3.78 17.79 -4.41
C LEU A 246 -3.24 18.54 -5.63
N GLU A 247 -4.11 19.02 -6.50
CA GLU A 247 -3.72 19.77 -7.70
C GLU A 247 -2.93 21.03 -7.33
N ASP A 248 -1.81 21.23 -8.03
CA ASP A 248 -0.82 22.28 -7.78
C ASP A 248 -0.24 22.30 -6.34
N ARG A 249 -0.50 21.28 -5.51
CA ARG A 249 0.11 21.20 -4.18
C ARG A 249 1.52 20.65 -4.25
N ARG A 250 2.40 21.18 -3.40
CA ARG A 250 3.68 20.55 -3.08
C ARG A 250 3.42 19.40 -2.13
N VAL A 251 3.92 18.23 -2.48
CA VAL A 251 3.74 17.01 -1.73
C VAL A 251 5.06 16.27 -1.60
N ARG A 252 5.11 15.40 -0.61
CA ARG A 252 6.11 14.34 -0.50
C ARG A 252 5.42 13.01 -0.79
N VAL A 253 5.98 12.25 -1.72
CA VAL A 253 5.47 10.95 -2.14
C VAL A 253 6.50 9.87 -1.90
N ARG A 254 6.05 8.66 -1.60
CA ARG A 254 6.93 7.54 -1.29
C ARG A 254 6.39 6.19 -1.74
N GLY A 255 7.33 5.28 -2.02
CA GLY A 255 7.04 4.01 -2.67
C GLY A 255 8.26 3.46 -3.41
N LEU A 256 8.08 2.28 -4.00
CA LEU A 256 9.09 1.69 -4.88
C LEU A 256 9.09 2.43 -6.22
N LEU A 257 10.28 2.85 -6.65
CA LEU A 257 10.47 3.52 -7.93
C LEU A 257 10.79 2.51 -9.02
N GLU A 258 10.00 2.52 -10.08
CA GLU A 258 10.24 1.75 -11.30
C GLU A 258 10.53 2.70 -12.46
N VAL A 259 11.26 2.20 -13.47
CA VAL A 259 11.45 2.91 -14.73
C VAL A 259 10.91 2.02 -15.85
N ARG A 260 9.77 2.41 -16.41
CA ARG A 260 9.23 1.76 -17.63
C ARG A 260 9.42 2.70 -18.81
N ARG A 261 8.50 3.64 -18.99
CA ARG A 261 8.62 4.75 -19.97
C ARG A 261 9.26 5.99 -19.35
N GLY A 262 9.03 6.18 -18.05
CA GLY A 262 9.65 7.20 -17.21
C GLY A 262 9.62 6.75 -15.75
N PRO A 263 10.21 7.54 -14.83
CA PRO A 263 10.16 7.28 -13.40
C PRO A 263 8.71 7.18 -12.92
N THR A 264 8.35 6.03 -12.37
CA THR A 264 6.99 5.74 -11.91
C THR A 264 7.04 5.15 -10.52
N LEU A 265 6.15 5.59 -9.63
CA LEU A 265 6.03 5.07 -8.28
C LEU A 265 4.57 4.71 -7.97
N GLU A 266 4.34 3.60 -7.30
CA GLU A 266 3.01 3.26 -6.78
C GLU A 266 2.90 3.71 -5.32
N ALA A 267 1.91 4.56 -5.03
CA ALA A 267 1.70 5.07 -3.68
C ALA A 267 0.73 4.17 -2.90
N ALA A 268 1.11 3.84 -1.66
CA ALA A 268 0.23 3.27 -0.65
C ALA A 268 -0.68 4.36 -0.04
N VAL A 269 -1.65 3.98 0.80
CA VAL A 269 -2.65 4.91 1.36
C VAL A 269 -2.00 6.07 2.11
N ASP A 270 -0.92 5.79 2.86
CA ASP A 270 -0.12 6.76 3.63
C ASP A 270 1.12 7.25 2.86
N GLY A 271 1.14 7.03 1.54
CA GLY A 271 2.28 7.31 0.66
C GLY A 271 2.35 8.75 0.15
N ILE A 272 1.38 9.60 0.47
CA ILE A 272 1.30 11.00 0.04
C ILE A 272 1.16 11.90 1.27
N GLU A 273 2.13 12.79 1.49
CA GLU A 273 2.08 13.86 2.49
C GLU A 273 1.95 15.19 1.78
N VAL A 274 0.93 15.96 2.11
CA VAL A 274 0.82 17.35 1.65
C VAL A 274 1.77 18.19 2.48
N LEU A 275 2.63 18.98 1.83
CA LEU A 275 3.54 19.88 2.50
C LEU A 275 2.90 21.25 2.59
N ASP A 276 2.96 21.86 3.77
CA ASP A 276 2.52 23.23 3.96
C ASP A 276 3.61 24.20 3.49
N GLU A 277 3.22 25.44 3.22
CA GLU A 277 4.14 26.47 2.73
C GLU A 277 5.24 26.82 3.77
N ALA A 278 5.00 26.49 5.04
CA ALA A 278 5.98 26.58 6.15
C ALA A 278 7.06 25.48 6.11
N ASP A 279 6.87 24.38 5.37
CA ASP A 279 7.87 23.29 5.20
C ASP A 279 8.89 23.61 4.10
N ARG A 280 9.13 24.90 3.81
CA ARG A 280 10.24 25.31 2.95
C ARG A 280 11.54 25.06 3.71
N PRO A 281 12.49 24.27 3.16
CA PRO A 281 13.88 24.46 3.58
C PRO A 281 14.26 25.87 3.14
N GLU A 282 14.27 26.83 4.07
CA GLU A 282 14.62 28.22 3.78
C GLU A 282 16.00 28.26 3.12
N ALA A 283 16.01 28.69 1.85
CA ALA A 283 17.21 29.14 1.17
C ALA A 283 17.14 30.66 1.11
N GLY A 284 17.98 31.36 1.90
CA GLY A 284 18.32 32.77 1.66
C GLY A 284 18.05 33.76 2.80
N PRO A 285 18.81 34.87 2.87
CA PRO A 285 19.35 35.48 4.09
C PRO A 285 18.47 36.59 4.71
N ASP A 286 17.17 36.59 4.49
CA ASP A 286 16.34 37.75 4.84
C ASP A 286 15.96 37.83 6.32
N ARG A 287 16.09 36.74 7.08
CA ARG A 287 15.75 36.71 8.50
C ARG A 287 16.78 37.38 9.42
N GLU A 288 18.01 37.61 8.96
CA GLU A 288 19.03 38.32 9.75
C GLU A 288 18.82 39.86 9.71
N ARG A 289 18.07 40.37 8.73
CA ARG A 289 17.75 41.80 8.61
C ARG A 289 16.59 42.25 9.49
N GLU A 290 15.68 41.35 9.85
CA GLU A 290 14.52 41.66 10.71
C GLU A 290 14.81 41.58 12.21
N LEU A 291 15.90 40.94 12.62
CA LEU A 291 16.32 40.88 14.04
C LEU A 291 17.25 42.03 14.46
N ARG A 292 17.56 42.96 13.56
CA ARG A 292 18.41 44.14 13.81
C ARG A 292 17.63 45.47 13.75
N ARG A 293 16.30 45.44 13.84
CA ARG A 293 15.45 46.63 13.99
C ARG A 293 14.73 46.63 15.31
#